data_AF-A0A9Q0MW70-F1
#
_entry.id   AF-A0A9Q0MW70-F1
#
_cell.length_a   1.000
_cell.length_b   1.000
_cell.length_c   1.000
_cell.angle_alpha   90.00
_cell.angle_beta   90.00
_cell.angle_gamma   90.00
#
_symmetry.space_group_name_H-M   'P 1'
#
loop_
_entity.id
_entity.type
_entity.pdbx_description
1 polymer ?
#
loop_
_entity_poly.entity_id
_entity_poly.type
_entity_poly.pdbx_seq_one_letter_code
_entity_poly.pdbx_strand_id
1 'polypeptide(L)'
;NEFRETVLDPVLEKCQKLFNKQSNSPKAADLVRSYLHRYLVTPSPTRWNSMFDSVSLVSELLDEKPKEMESVMTGLGLEKFSSRDREILKEYIKVTRNVSDALDVLQGEVYMYQGVFSPTIHKMKQKINDLTDLKFCLPLKERILKSVEKRFSDYMNDDCLKAMLLHPLFKSYPLLSSSLKTRLTSELTFELQ
;
A
#
# COMPACT_ATOMS: atom_id res chain seq x y z
N ASN A 1 6.68 -14.11 -13.00
CA ASN A 1 7.91 -13.82 -13.78
C ASN A 1 7.81 -12.45 -14.47
N GLU A 2 7.30 -11.40 -13.80
CA GLU A 2 7.07 -10.06 -14.39
C GLU A 2 7.46 -8.94 -13.40
N PHE A 3 8.60 -9.11 -12.72
CA PHE A 3 9.07 -8.25 -11.62
C PHE A 3 10.38 -7.51 -11.91
N ARG A 4 10.79 -7.34 -13.18
CA ARG A 4 12.20 -7.00 -13.50
C ARG A 4 12.45 -5.78 -14.40
N GLU A 5 11.64 -4.72 -14.34
CA GLU A 5 11.85 -3.56 -15.25
C GLU A 5 11.63 -2.18 -14.61
N THR A 6 11.83 -2.02 -13.29
CA THR A 6 11.77 -0.67 -12.68
C THR A 6 12.97 -0.37 -11.79
N VAL A 7 13.35 0.92 -11.70
CA VAL A 7 14.41 1.45 -10.81
C VAL A 7 14.15 1.10 -9.33
N LEU A 8 12.91 0.75 -8.99
CA LEU A 8 12.47 0.32 -7.67
C LEU A 8 12.95 -1.10 -7.30
N ASP A 9 13.03 -2.01 -8.28
CA ASP A 9 13.26 -3.44 -8.02
C ASP A 9 14.58 -3.73 -7.27
N PRO A 10 15.73 -3.12 -7.63
CA PRO A 10 16.99 -3.33 -6.91
C PRO A 10 16.94 -2.85 -5.45
N VAL A 11 16.21 -1.76 -5.18
CA VAL A 11 16.11 -1.19 -3.83
C VAL A 11 15.21 -2.05 -2.94
N LEU A 12 14.11 -2.58 -3.48
CA LEU A 12 13.27 -3.54 -2.76
C LEU A 12 13.98 -4.87 -2.56
N GLU A 13 14.80 -5.33 -3.51
CA GLU A 13 15.64 -6.51 -3.34
C GLU A 13 16.66 -6.34 -2.20
N LYS A 14 17.25 -5.14 -2.07
CA LYS A 14 18.15 -4.80 -0.95
C LYS A 14 17.41 -4.88 0.40
N CYS A 15 16.20 -4.34 0.48
CA CYS A 15 15.34 -4.49 1.66
C CYS A 15 15.03 -5.96 1.95
N GLN A 16 14.65 -6.73 0.93
CA GLN A 16 14.32 -8.15 1.07
C GLN A 16 15.52 -8.97 1.58
N LYS A 17 16.73 -8.70 1.08
CA LYS A 17 17.96 -9.34 1.57
C LYS A 17 18.20 -9.04 3.05
N LEU A 18 17.98 -7.80 3.49
CA LEU A 18 18.06 -7.41 4.90
C LEU A 18 17.04 -8.18 5.76
N PHE A 19 15.77 -8.21 5.34
CA PHE A 19 14.72 -8.95 6.05
C PHE A 19 15.04 -10.44 6.14
N ASN A 20 15.42 -11.06 5.03
CA ASN A 20 15.77 -12.48 4.97
C ASN A 20 16.98 -12.81 5.87
N LYS A 21 18.00 -11.95 5.92
CA LYS A 21 19.16 -12.14 6.80
C LYS A 21 18.75 -12.14 8.27
N GLN A 22 17.93 -11.17 8.68
CA GLN A 22 17.42 -11.12 10.05
C GLN A 22 16.58 -12.36 10.38
N SER A 23 15.61 -12.71 9.52
CA SER A 23 14.68 -13.82 9.80
C SER A 23 15.35 -15.19 9.86
N ASN A 24 16.40 -15.41 9.06
CA ASN A 24 17.02 -16.72 8.91
C ASN A 24 18.25 -16.94 9.79
N SER A 25 18.68 -15.95 10.58
CA SER A 25 19.88 -16.06 11.40
C SER A 25 19.73 -15.34 12.75
N PRO A 26 19.71 -16.10 13.87
CA PRO A 26 19.69 -15.49 15.21
C PRO A 26 20.85 -14.52 15.43
N LYS A 27 22.06 -14.88 14.96
CA LYS A 27 23.25 -14.00 15.02
C LYS A 27 23.04 -12.70 14.25
N ALA A 28 22.42 -12.76 13.07
CA ALA A 28 22.09 -11.55 12.31
C ALA A 28 21.03 -10.71 13.04
N ALA A 29 20.00 -11.35 13.60
CA ALA A 29 18.96 -10.67 14.36
C ALA A 29 19.51 -9.98 15.62
N ASP A 30 20.43 -10.62 16.33
CA ASP A 30 21.11 -10.04 17.49
C ASP A 30 22.00 -8.85 17.08
N LEU A 31 22.67 -8.93 15.93
CA LEU A 31 23.43 -7.82 15.37
C LEU A 31 22.54 -6.63 15.01
N VAL A 32 21.38 -6.86 14.38
CA VAL A 32 20.40 -5.80 14.13
C VAL A 32 19.97 -5.18 15.47
N ARG A 33 19.59 -6.00 16.44
CA ARG A 33 19.12 -5.54 17.75
C ARG A 33 20.21 -4.76 18.50
N SER A 34 21.48 -5.13 18.38
CA SER A 34 22.58 -4.44 19.07
C SER A 34 22.77 -3.01 18.55
N TYR A 35 22.62 -2.79 17.25
CA TYR A 35 22.79 -1.46 16.64
C TYR A 35 21.51 -0.62 16.67
N LEU A 36 20.35 -1.22 16.42
CA LEU A 36 19.09 -0.48 16.28
C LEU A 36 18.24 -0.45 17.56
N HIS A 37 18.58 -1.27 18.55
CA HIS A 37 17.83 -1.50 19.79
C HIS A 37 16.42 -2.06 19.60
N ARG A 38 16.13 -2.59 18.40
CA ARG A 38 14.87 -3.25 18.03
C ARG A 38 15.11 -4.23 16.88
N TYR A 39 14.21 -5.18 16.71
CA TYR A 39 14.16 -5.99 15.48
C TYR A 39 13.43 -5.21 14.38
N LEU A 40 13.79 -5.50 13.13
CA LEU A 40 13.02 -5.03 11.97
C LEU A 40 11.70 -5.80 11.91
N VAL A 41 10.65 -5.09 11.49
CA VAL A 41 9.43 -5.72 10.99
C VAL A 41 9.79 -6.38 9.66
N THR A 42 9.49 -7.67 9.53
CA THR A 42 9.78 -8.45 8.33
C THR A 42 8.50 -8.72 7.56
N PRO A 43 8.49 -8.63 6.22
CA PRO A 43 7.30 -8.86 5.43
C PRO A 43 6.75 -10.27 5.66
N SER A 44 5.43 -10.36 5.81
CA SER A 44 4.71 -11.63 5.94
C SER A 44 3.82 -11.84 4.70
N PRO A 45 3.95 -12.97 3.99
CA PRO A 45 3.07 -13.28 2.86
C PRO A 45 1.58 -13.32 3.23
N THR A 46 1.26 -13.57 4.50
CA THR A 46 -0.12 -13.72 4.98
C THR A 46 -0.77 -12.39 5.40
N ARG A 47 -0.01 -11.28 5.48
CA ARG A 47 -0.51 -9.97 5.89
C ARG A 47 -0.25 -8.95 4.79
N TRP A 48 -1.31 -8.46 4.15
CA TRP A 48 -1.21 -7.70 2.89
C TRP A 48 -0.45 -6.37 3.02
N ASN A 49 -0.51 -5.69 4.19
CA ASN A 49 0.20 -4.43 4.45
C ASN A 49 1.65 -4.62 4.93
N SER A 50 2.10 -5.85 5.20
CA SER A 50 3.38 -6.10 5.87
C SER A 50 4.62 -5.60 5.10
N MET A 51 4.59 -5.62 3.76
CA MET A 51 5.69 -5.09 2.96
C MET A 51 5.80 -3.57 3.11
N PHE A 52 4.66 -2.87 3.12
CA PHE A 52 4.61 -1.43 3.36
C PHE A 52 5.14 -1.10 4.75
N ASP A 53 4.70 -1.82 5.79
CA ASP A 53 5.16 -1.60 7.18
C ASP A 53 6.67 -1.80 7.32
N SER A 54 7.18 -2.89 6.73
CA SER A 54 8.60 -3.25 6.81
C SER A 54 9.48 -2.24 6.08
N VAL A 55 9.09 -1.83 4.88
CA VAL A 55 9.84 -0.83 4.09
C VAL A 55 9.75 0.56 4.72
N SER A 56 8.59 0.93 5.28
CA SER A 56 8.41 2.20 5.99
C SER A 56 9.37 2.30 7.17
N LEU A 57 9.47 1.23 7.98
CA LEU A 57 10.43 1.18 9.09
C LEU A 57 11.88 1.31 8.61
N VAL A 58 12.25 0.66 7.50
CA VAL A 58 13.61 0.80 6.94
C VAL A 58 13.87 2.24 6.52
N SER A 59 12.92 2.90 5.85
CA SER A 59 13.07 4.30 5.45
C SER A 59 13.19 5.23 6.66
N GLU A 60 12.39 5.02 7.71
CA GLU A 60 12.47 5.78 8.97
C GLU A 60 13.84 5.61 9.62
N LEU A 61 14.33 4.37 9.76
CA LEU A 61 15.64 4.09 10.35
C LEU A 61 16.79 4.66 9.53
N LEU A 62 16.66 4.72 8.21
CA LEU A 62 17.66 5.37 7.35
C LEU A 62 17.73 6.88 7.65
N ASP A 63 16.60 7.53 7.91
CA ASP A 63 16.55 8.96 8.26
C ASP A 63 17.01 9.22 9.71
N GLU A 64 16.54 8.42 10.67
CA GLU A 64 16.80 8.63 12.11
C GLU A 64 18.17 8.11 12.57
N LYS A 65 18.60 6.95 12.04
CA LYS A 65 19.79 6.21 12.50
C LYS A 65 20.69 5.79 11.32
N PRO A 66 21.16 6.74 10.49
CA PRO A 66 21.87 6.43 9.25
C PRO A 66 23.18 5.66 9.49
N LYS A 67 23.92 5.96 10.57
CA LYS A 67 25.21 5.33 10.88
C LYS A 67 25.03 3.90 11.41
N GLU A 68 24.01 3.69 12.21
CA GLU A 68 23.63 2.39 12.76
C GLU A 68 23.12 1.49 11.64
N MET A 69 22.29 2.00 10.73
CA MET A 69 21.88 1.28 9.53
C MET A 69 23.07 0.90 8.65
N GLU A 70 24.04 1.80 8.48
CA GLU A 70 25.27 1.49 7.75
C GLU A 70 26.10 0.39 8.45
N SER A 71 26.17 0.43 9.78
CA SER A 71 26.85 -0.58 10.59
C SER A 71 26.16 -1.93 10.51
N VAL A 72 24.82 -1.96 10.50
CA VAL A 72 24.02 -3.17 10.27
C VAL A 72 24.31 -3.75 8.89
N MET A 73 24.22 -2.95 7.83
CA MET A 73 24.46 -3.44 6.46
C MET A 73 25.88 -3.99 6.31
N THR A 74 26.88 -3.27 6.83
CA THR A 74 28.28 -3.74 6.86
C THR A 74 28.44 -5.04 7.64
N GLY A 75 27.89 -5.11 8.86
CA GLY A 75 27.99 -6.27 9.74
C GLY A 75 27.28 -7.52 9.20
N LEU A 76 26.27 -7.34 8.35
CA LEU A 76 25.57 -8.42 7.66
C LEU A 76 26.19 -8.79 6.30
N GLY A 77 27.23 -8.07 5.86
CA GLY A 77 27.85 -8.25 4.54
C GLY A 77 26.92 -7.88 3.38
N LEU A 78 26.03 -6.90 3.59
CA LEU A 78 25.08 -6.41 2.59
C LEU A 78 25.52 -5.07 2.01
N GLU A 79 25.11 -4.80 0.78
CA GLU A 79 25.35 -3.51 0.13
C GLU A 79 24.58 -2.39 0.85
N LYS A 80 25.26 -1.30 1.17
CA LYS A 80 24.69 -0.14 1.88
C LYS A 80 23.62 0.57 1.05
N PHE A 81 22.69 1.25 1.71
CA PHE A 81 21.70 2.10 1.04
C PHE A 81 22.32 3.42 0.61
N SER A 82 22.23 3.74 -0.68
CA SER A 82 22.67 5.02 -1.24
C SER A 82 21.66 6.14 -0.93
N SER A 83 22.05 7.40 -1.13
CA SER A 83 21.10 8.53 -1.07
C SER A 83 19.96 8.38 -2.08
N ARG A 84 20.26 7.84 -3.28
CA ARG A 84 19.27 7.54 -4.31
C ARG A 84 18.29 6.45 -3.86
N ASP A 85 18.78 5.40 -3.20
CA ASP A 85 17.92 4.33 -2.66
C ASP A 85 16.89 4.90 -1.69
N ARG A 86 17.32 5.83 -0.82
CA ARG A 86 16.44 6.50 0.14
C ARG A 86 15.34 7.31 -0.54
N GLU A 87 15.66 8.07 -1.59
CA GLU A 87 14.67 8.81 -2.36
C GLU A 87 13.64 7.89 -3.02
N ILE A 88 14.10 6.77 -3.59
CA ILE A 88 13.23 5.74 -4.19
C ILE A 88 12.29 5.14 -3.13
N LEU A 89 12.80 4.81 -1.94
CA LEU A 89 11.98 4.29 -0.84
C LEU A 89 10.92 5.28 -0.39
N LYS A 90 11.25 6.57 -0.29
CA LYS A 90 10.28 7.62 0.07
C LYS A 90 9.15 7.73 -0.95
N GLU A 91 9.47 7.68 -2.24
CA GLU A 91 8.43 7.65 -3.29
C GLU A 91 7.60 6.36 -3.26
N TYR A 92 8.23 5.21 -3.05
CA TYR A 92 7.53 3.93 -2.90
C TYR A 92 6.50 3.99 -1.77
N ILE A 93 6.91 4.48 -0.59
CA ILE A 93 6.03 4.65 0.58
C ILE A 93 4.91 5.63 0.25
N LYS A 94 5.22 6.75 -0.41
CA LYS A 94 4.22 7.75 -0.79
C LYS A 94 3.11 7.17 -1.67
N VAL A 95 3.48 6.35 -2.66
CA VAL A 95 2.51 5.69 -3.54
C VAL A 95 1.73 4.61 -2.79
N THR A 96 2.44 3.69 -2.12
CA THR A 96 1.86 2.49 -1.52
C THR A 96 1.08 2.74 -0.23
N ARG A 97 1.33 3.86 0.48
CA ARG A 97 0.52 4.28 1.64
C ARG A 97 -0.96 4.34 1.32
N ASN A 98 -1.32 4.87 0.15
CA ASN A 98 -2.73 4.96 -0.26
C ASN A 98 -3.39 3.58 -0.38
N VAL A 99 -2.62 2.57 -0.79
CA VAL A 99 -3.08 1.18 -0.84
C VAL A 99 -3.17 0.60 0.57
N SER A 100 -2.18 0.85 1.43
CA SER A 100 -2.20 0.41 2.83
C SER A 100 -3.41 0.96 3.58
N ASP A 101 -3.66 2.27 3.48
CA ASP A 101 -4.81 2.94 4.11
C ASP A 101 -6.14 2.34 3.63
N ALA A 102 -6.25 2.07 2.32
CA ALA A 102 -7.44 1.44 1.74
C ALA A 102 -7.63 0.01 2.26
N LEU A 103 -6.54 -0.74 2.40
CA LEU A 103 -6.57 -2.08 2.96
C LEU A 103 -6.96 -2.08 4.43
N ASP A 104 -6.47 -1.14 5.25
CA ASP A 104 -6.87 -1.04 6.66
C ASP A 104 -8.38 -0.79 6.80
N VAL A 105 -8.99 0.00 5.90
CA VAL A 105 -10.45 0.19 5.86
C VAL A 105 -11.18 -1.07 5.42
N LEU A 106 -10.72 -1.72 4.35
CA LEU A 106 -11.40 -2.89 3.77
C LEU A 106 -11.19 -4.19 4.55
N GLN A 107 -10.11 -4.27 5.35
CA GLN A 107 -9.79 -5.41 6.22
C GLN A 107 -10.20 -5.17 7.67
N GLY A 108 -10.72 -3.99 8.00
CA GLY A 108 -11.20 -3.69 9.33
C GLY A 108 -12.38 -4.58 9.73
N GLU A 109 -12.47 -4.97 10.99
CA GLU A 109 -13.60 -5.74 11.51
C GLU A 109 -14.84 -4.86 11.73
N VAL A 110 -14.63 -3.55 11.85
CA VAL A 110 -15.68 -2.54 12.06
C VAL A 110 -15.92 -1.80 10.76
N TYR A 111 -17.19 -1.69 10.34
CA TYR A 111 -17.63 -1.01 9.11
C TYR A 111 -17.26 -1.68 7.78
N MET A 112 -16.96 -2.99 7.75
CA MET A 112 -16.75 -3.73 6.49
C MET A 112 -18.09 -4.07 5.80
N TYR A 113 -18.78 -3.06 5.31
CA TYR A 113 -19.99 -3.22 4.50
C TYR A 113 -19.67 -3.01 3.03
N GLN A 114 -20.43 -3.67 2.15
CA GLN A 114 -20.31 -3.51 0.71
C GLN A 114 -20.41 -2.04 0.26
N GLY A 115 -21.18 -1.22 0.98
CA GLY A 115 -21.29 0.22 0.70
C GLY A 115 -20.03 1.05 0.96
N VAL A 116 -19.04 0.52 1.68
CA VAL A 116 -17.73 1.17 1.93
C VAL A 116 -16.71 0.81 0.84
N PHE A 117 -16.94 -0.25 0.08
CA PHE A 117 -16.00 -0.74 -0.93
C PHE A 117 -15.76 0.29 -2.06
N SER A 118 -16.80 0.65 -2.80
CA SER A 118 -16.71 1.61 -3.91
C SER A 118 -16.12 2.98 -3.52
N PRO A 119 -16.53 3.62 -2.41
CA PRO A 119 -15.92 4.90 -2.03
C PRO A 119 -14.45 4.76 -1.65
N THR A 120 -14.06 3.65 -1.00
CA THR A 120 -12.66 3.40 -0.60
C THR A 120 -11.75 3.22 -1.82
N ILE A 121 -12.14 2.36 -2.77
CA ILE A 121 -11.39 2.16 -4.02
C ILE A 121 -11.32 3.45 -4.83
N HIS A 122 -12.44 4.18 -4.94
CA HIS A 122 -12.46 5.47 -5.64
C HIS A 122 -11.51 6.49 -4.98
N LYS A 123 -11.54 6.62 -3.65
CA LYS A 123 -10.71 7.59 -2.93
C LYS A 123 -9.23 7.24 -3.02
N MET A 124 -8.89 5.95 -2.90
CA MET A 124 -7.52 5.46 -3.08
C MET A 124 -6.99 5.82 -4.48
N LYS A 125 -7.75 5.51 -5.54
CA LYS A 125 -7.38 5.85 -6.92
C LYS A 125 -7.20 7.35 -7.11
N GLN A 126 -8.10 8.16 -6.55
CA GLN A 126 -7.99 9.62 -6.59
C GLN A 126 -6.68 10.09 -5.94
N LYS A 127 -6.41 9.70 -4.69
CA LYS A 127 -5.18 10.09 -3.99
C LYS A 127 -3.91 9.68 -4.74
N ILE A 128 -3.90 8.48 -5.32
CA ILE A 128 -2.77 8.00 -6.12
C ILE A 128 -2.62 8.83 -7.41
N ASN A 129 -3.72 9.16 -8.08
CA ASN A 129 -3.72 10.02 -9.27
C ASN A 129 -3.20 11.43 -8.99
N ASP A 130 -3.53 11.99 -7.83
CA ASP A 130 -3.11 13.32 -7.39
C ASP A 130 -1.60 13.41 -7.08
N LEU A 131 -0.89 12.27 -7.00
CA LEU A 131 0.57 12.25 -6.88
C LEU A 131 1.23 12.65 -8.21
N THR A 132 1.70 13.90 -8.32
CA THR A 132 2.34 14.44 -9.54
C THR A 132 3.86 14.49 -9.46
N ASP A 133 4.42 14.45 -8.25
CA ASP A 133 5.84 14.62 -7.95
C ASP A 133 6.56 13.27 -7.72
N LEU A 134 6.54 12.41 -8.74
CA LEU A 134 7.22 11.10 -8.70
C LEU A 134 8.34 11.05 -9.75
N LYS A 135 9.60 10.96 -9.31
CA LYS A 135 10.78 10.83 -10.18
C LYS A 135 11.07 9.38 -10.53
N PHE A 136 10.81 8.46 -9.61
CA PHE A 136 11.18 7.04 -9.73
C PHE A 136 9.97 6.11 -9.78
N CYS A 137 8.90 6.43 -9.02
CA CYS A 137 7.76 5.52 -8.82
C CYS A 137 6.55 5.81 -9.71
N LEU A 138 6.69 6.61 -10.78
CA LEU A 138 5.63 6.79 -11.77
C LEU A 138 5.15 5.46 -12.39
N PRO A 139 6.04 4.53 -12.82
CA PRO A 139 5.59 3.23 -13.33
C PRO A 139 4.85 2.37 -12.28
N LEU A 140 5.21 2.52 -11.00
CA LEU A 140 4.51 1.84 -9.91
C LEU A 140 3.09 2.40 -9.75
N LYS A 141 2.94 3.73 -9.74
CA LYS A 141 1.64 4.41 -9.68
C LYS A 141 0.71 3.89 -10.79
N GLU A 142 1.17 3.91 -12.04
CA GLU A 142 0.38 3.46 -13.20
C GLU A 142 0.00 1.98 -13.09
N ARG A 143 0.95 1.14 -12.68
CA ARG A 143 0.73 -0.29 -12.50
C ARG A 143 -0.30 -0.58 -11.42
N ILE A 144 -0.22 0.10 -10.28
CA ILE A 144 -1.21 -0.04 -9.20
C ILE A 144 -2.59 0.33 -9.72
N LEU A 145 -2.76 1.49 -10.33
CA LEU A 145 -4.05 1.94 -10.86
C LEU A 145 -4.62 0.95 -11.88
N LYS A 146 -3.79 0.47 -12.83
CA LYS A 146 -4.20 -0.53 -13.82
C LYS A 146 -4.57 -1.87 -13.17
N SER A 147 -3.81 -2.30 -12.17
CA SER A 147 -4.06 -3.56 -11.47
C SER A 147 -5.34 -3.52 -10.63
N VAL A 148 -5.60 -2.40 -9.97
CA VAL A 148 -6.83 -2.16 -9.19
C VAL A 148 -8.03 -2.15 -10.12
N GLU A 149 -7.94 -1.44 -11.24
CA GLU A 149 -9.00 -1.43 -12.26
C GLU A 149 -9.29 -2.84 -12.77
N LYS A 150 -8.25 -3.56 -13.22
CA LYS A 150 -8.38 -4.92 -13.74
C LYS A 150 -8.94 -5.90 -12.69
N ARG A 151 -8.60 -5.73 -11.42
CA ARG A 151 -9.02 -6.65 -10.35
C ARG A 151 -10.46 -6.39 -9.89
N PHE A 152 -10.87 -5.13 -9.88
CA PHE A 152 -12.12 -4.71 -9.25
C PHE A 152 -13.19 -4.22 -10.22
N SER A 153 -12.93 -4.21 -11.53
CA SER A 153 -13.90 -3.79 -12.56
C SER A 153 -15.26 -4.46 -12.39
N ASP A 154 -15.26 -5.77 -12.17
CA ASP A 154 -16.48 -6.58 -12.11
C ASP A 154 -17.21 -6.43 -10.77
N TYR A 155 -16.47 -6.00 -9.74
CA TYR A 155 -17.00 -5.74 -8.41
C TYR A 155 -17.55 -4.32 -8.26
N MET A 156 -17.19 -3.38 -9.15
CA MET A 156 -17.72 -2.02 -9.18
C MET A 156 -19.04 -1.96 -9.98
N ASN A 157 -19.97 -2.84 -9.63
CA ASN A 157 -21.26 -3.00 -10.28
C ASN A 157 -22.39 -2.22 -9.57
N ASP A 158 -23.60 -2.28 -10.13
CA ASP A 158 -24.76 -1.58 -9.59
C ASP A 158 -25.11 -2.02 -8.16
N ASP A 159 -24.89 -3.28 -7.77
CA ASP A 159 -25.16 -3.74 -6.39
C ASP A 159 -24.26 -3.05 -5.37
N CYS A 160 -22.96 -2.92 -5.68
CA CYS A 160 -22.04 -2.15 -4.85
C CYS A 160 -22.41 -0.66 -4.79
N LEU A 161 -22.88 -0.09 -5.90
CA LEU A 161 -23.33 1.31 -5.95
C LEU A 161 -24.64 1.51 -5.16
N LYS A 162 -25.57 0.56 -5.22
CA LYS A 162 -26.80 0.51 -4.40
C LYS A 162 -26.46 0.41 -2.92
N ALA A 163 -25.55 -0.50 -2.54
CA ALA A 163 -25.08 -0.63 -1.17
C ALA A 163 -24.42 0.67 -0.66
N MET A 164 -23.63 1.35 -1.50
CA MET A 164 -23.06 2.65 -1.17
C MET A 164 -24.14 3.72 -1.03
N LEU A 165 -25.14 3.75 -1.91
CA LEU A 165 -26.25 4.72 -1.87
C LEU A 165 -27.09 4.59 -0.58
N LEU A 166 -27.34 3.37 -0.13
CA LEU A 166 -28.07 3.09 1.11
C LEU A 166 -27.28 3.44 2.37
N HIS A 167 -25.96 3.56 2.26
CA HIS A 167 -25.10 3.89 3.39
C HIS A 167 -25.18 5.41 3.70
N PRO A 168 -25.60 5.81 4.93
CA PRO A 168 -25.84 7.23 5.25
C PRO A 168 -24.62 8.15 4.99
N LEU A 169 -23.41 7.65 5.24
CA LEU A 169 -22.18 8.41 5.01
C LEU A 169 -21.91 8.75 3.53
N PHE A 170 -22.43 7.97 2.58
CA PHE A 170 -22.07 8.08 1.17
C PHE A 170 -23.22 8.54 0.26
N LYS A 171 -24.37 8.91 0.83
CA LYS A 171 -25.53 9.41 0.07
C LYS A 171 -25.19 10.58 -0.86
N SER A 172 -24.20 11.39 -0.50
CA SER A 172 -23.73 12.54 -1.28
C SER A 172 -22.34 12.33 -1.90
N TYR A 173 -21.87 11.08 -1.97
CA TYR A 173 -20.52 10.79 -2.45
C TYR A 173 -20.36 11.11 -3.96
N PRO A 174 -19.22 11.67 -4.41
CA PRO A 174 -19.05 12.14 -5.79
C PRO A 174 -19.22 11.06 -6.87
N LEU A 175 -18.99 9.79 -6.54
CA LEU A 175 -19.19 8.67 -7.46
C LEU A 175 -20.67 8.48 -7.85
N LEU A 176 -21.60 8.94 -7.00
CA LEU A 176 -23.04 8.88 -7.26
C LEU A 176 -23.49 10.19 -7.93
N SER A 177 -23.49 10.23 -9.26
CA SER A 177 -24.08 11.36 -10.00
C SER A 177 -25.59 11.46 -9.75
N SER A 178 -26.18 12.64 -9.97
CA SER A 178 -27.62 12.84 -9.76
C SER A 178 -28.47 11.88 -10.59
N SER A 179 -28.10 11.62 -11.84
CA SER A 179 -28.80 10.67 -12.72
C SER A 179 -28.68 9.23 -12.22
N LEU A 180 -27.48 8.84 -11.76
CA LEU A 180 -27.24 7.51 -11.21
C LEU A 180 -28.03 7.27 -9.92
N LYS A 181 -28.08 8.26 -9.01
CA LYS A 181 -28.88 8.17 -7.78
C LYS A 181 -30.35 7.92 -8.08
N THR A 182 -30.93 8.69 -9.00
CA THR A 182 -32.34 8.54 -9.37
C THR A 182 -32.62 7.13 -9.89
N ARG A 183 -31.79 6.63 -10.81
CA ARG A 183 -31.92 5.28 -11.38
C ARG A 183 -31.82 4.19 -10.31
N LEU A 184 -30.76 4.20 -9.50
CA LEU A 184 -30.55 3.18 -8.47
C LEU A 184 -31.64 3.23 -7.40
N THR A 185 -32.15 4.42 -7.05
CA THR A 185 -33.27 4.56 -6.10
C THR A 185 -34.55 3.96 -6.67
N SER A 186 -34.86 4.17 -7.95
CA SER A 186 -36.05 3.57 -8.57
C SER A 186 -35.97 2.05 -8.63
N GLU A 187 -34.81 1.49 -8.96
CA GLU A 187 -34.59 0.04 -8.98
C GLU A 187 -34.76 -0.57 -7.59
N LEU A 188 -34.14 0.03 -6.57
CA LEU A 188 -34.28 -0.41 -5.18
C LEU A 188 -35.73 -0.33 -4.67
N THR A 189 -36.47 0.70 -5.08
CA THR A 189 -37.87 0.85 -4.68
C THR A 189 -38.75 -0.24 -5.32
N PHE A 190 -38.47 -0.61 -6.57
CA PHE A 190 -39.16 -1.70 -7.26
C PHE A 190 -38.82 -3.08 -6.66
N GLU A 191 -37.56 -3.32 -6.29
CA GLU A 191 -37.12 -4.59 -5.69
C GLU A 191 -37.70 -4.85 -4.30
N LEU A 192 -38.09 -3.79 -3.58
CA LEU A 192 -38.63 -3.87 -2.21
C LEU A 192 -40.17 -3.91 -2.15
N GLN A 193 -40.86 -3.79 -3.29
CA GLN A 193 -42.31 -3.89 -3.42
C GLN A 193 -42.75 -5.32 -3.72
#